data_AF-A0A7X7MJ81-F1
#
_entry.id   AF-A0A7X7MJ81-F1
#
_cell.length_a   1.000
_cell.length_b   1.000
_cell.length_c   1.000
_cell.angle_alpha   90.00
_cell.angle_beta   90.00
_cell.angle_gamma   90.00
#
_symmetry.space_group_name_H-M   'P 1'
#
loop_
_entity.id
_entity.type
_entity.pdbx_description
1 polymer ?
#
loop_
_entity_poly.entity_id
_entity_poly.type
_entity_poly.pdbx_seq_one_letter_code
_entity_poly.pdbx_strand_id
1 'polypeptide(L)' 'MPEFGAPFSGLAEGRKLTPAELVRAIRFMIAAEYEAIQLYMQLAESTDNALAIDVLTDIADEERVHAG' A
#
# COMPACT_ATOMS: atom_id res chain seq x y z
N MET A 1 0.66 -4.92 2.34
CA MET A 1 -0.60 -5.65 2.04
C MET A 1 -1.36 -6.02 3.30
N PRO A 2 -2.70 -6.08 3.28
CA PRO A 2 -3.46 -6.45 4.46
C PRO A 2 -3.38 -7.95 4.74
N GLU A 3 -2.90 -8.31 5.93
CA GLU A 3 -2.91 -9.68 6.43
C GLU A 3 -4.22 -9.97 7.18
N PHE A 4 -5.32 -10.08 6.44
CA PHE A 4 -6.66 -10.37 6.99
C PHE A 4 -6.81 -11.78 7.62
N GLY A 5 -5.73 -12.57 7.72
CA GLY A 5 -5.76 -13.97 8.14
C GLY A 5 -5.61 -14.24 9.63
N ALA A 6 -5.20 -13.26 10.44
CA ALA A 6 -5.00 -13.46 11.88
C ALA A 6 -6.13 -12.83 12.71
N PRO A 7 -6.70 -13.52 13.72
CA PRO A 7 -7.44 -12.83 14.76
C PRO A 7 -6.47 -11.78 15.35
N PHE A 8 -6.96 -10.55 15.56
CA PHE A 8 -6.19 -9.34 15.95
C PHE A 8 -5.59 -8.48 14.83
N SER A 9 -5.63 -8.85 13.55
CA SER A 9 -5.11 -8.00 12.44
C SER A 9 -5.74 -6.60 12.31
N GLY A 10 -6.87 -6.34 12.98
CA GLY A 10 -7.57 -5.05 12.97
C GLY A 10 -7.94 -4.49 14.34
N LEU A 11 -7.47 -5.10 15.44
CA LEU A 11 -7.74 -4.57 16.78
C LEU A 11 -6.71 -3.50 17.14
N ALA A 12 -7.18 -2.39 17.69
CA ALA A 12 -6.31 -1.33 18.18
C ALA A 12 -5.49 -1.82 19.38
N GLU A 13 -4.24 -1.37 19.47
CA GLU A 13 -3.36 -1.64 20.60
C GLU A 13 -3.99 -1.18 21.93
N GLY A 14 -3.71 -1.89 23.02
CA GLY A 14 -4.26 -1.59 24.36
C GLY A 14 -3.83 -0.23 24.93
N ARG A 15 -2.91 0.46 24.25
CA ARG A 15 -2.47 1.83 24.51
C ARG A 15 -2.31 2.62 23.21
N LYS A 16 -2.25 3.95 23.34
CA LYS A 16 -1.86 4.82 22.22
C LYS A 16 -0.38 4.66 21.87
N LEU A 17 -0.04 4.92 20.61
CA LEU A 17 1.33 4.96 20.14
C LEU A 17 2.09 6.11 20.80
N THR A 18 3.35 5.87 21.13
CA THR A 18 4.30 6.94 21.41
C THR A 18 4.59 7.74 20.13
N PRO A 19 5.13 8.97 20.22
CA PRO A 19 5.50 9.74 19.03
C PRO A 19 6.48 8.99 18.10
N ALA A 20 7.44 8.25 18.67
CA ALA A 20 8.41 7.48 17.89
C ALA A 20 7.77 6.30 17.15
N GLU A 21 6.82 5.62 17.79
CA GLU A 21 6.06 4.54 17.16
C GLU A 21 5.13 5.07 16.07
N LEU A 22 4.49 6.22 16.27
CA LEU A 22 3.65 6.85 15.25
C LEU A 22 4.47 7.21 14.01
N VAL A 23 5.62 7.87 14.18
CA VAL A 23 6.52 8.20 13.06
C VAL A 23 6.97 6.93 12.33
N ARG A 24 7.27 5.87 13.06
CA ARG A 24 7.65 4.58 12.47
C ARG A 24 6.50 3.96 11.68
N ALA A 25 5.28 3.96 12.23
CA ALA A 25 4.10 3.45 11.56
C ALA A 25 3.82 4.21 10.25
N ILE A 26 3.91 5.55 10.26
CA ILE A 26 3.75 6.37 9.05
C ILE A 26 4.78 5.99 7.97
N ARG A 27 6.04 5.74 8.35
CA ARG A 27 7.07 5.29 7.39
C ARG A 27 6.73 3.94 6.77
N PHE A 28 6.16 3.01 7.55
CA PHE A 28 5.70 1.74 7.01
C PHE A 28 4.49 1.89 6.08
N MET A 29 3.57 2.81 6.38
CA MET A 29 2.45 3.11 5.49
C MET A 29 2.95 3.66 4.15
N ILE A 30 3.85 4.64 4.16
CA ILE A 30 4.45 5.19 2.93
C ILE A 30 5.20 4.11 2.14
N ALA A 31 5.97 3.24 2.82
CA ALA A 31 6.65 2.13 2.17
C ALA A 31 5.68 1.12 1.53
N ALA A 32 4.53 0.89 2.15
CA ALA A 32 3.49 0.04 1.60
C ALA A 32 2.89 0.61 0.30
N GLU A 33 2.72 1.94 0.21
CA GLU A 33 2.27 2.56 -1.04
C GLU A 33 3.31 2.42 -2.15
N TYR A 34 4.60 2.59 -1.85
CA TYR A 34 5.66 2.34 -2.84
C TYR A 34 5.70 0.88 -3.32
N GLU A 35 5.45 -0.08 -2.42
CA GLU A 35 5.31 -1.49 -2.79
C GLU A 35 4.09 -1.70 -3.70
N ALA A 36 2.94 -1.10 -3.39
CA ALA A 36 1.74 -1.18 -4.20
C ALA A 36 1.97 -0.63 -5.62
N ILE A 37 2.56 0.55 -5.74
CA ILE A 37 2.95 1.16 -7.02
C ILE A 37 3.80 0.18 -7.84
N GLN A 38 4.85 -0.39 -7.22
CA GLN A 38 5.75 -1.31 -7.90
C GLN A 38 5.02 -2.56 -8.40
N LEU A 39 4.11 -3.13 -7.60
CA LEU A 39 3.35 -4.32 -7.98
C LEU A 39 2.39 -4.06 -9.14
N TYR A 40 1.66 -2.94 -9.11
CA TYR A 40 0.73 -2.58 -10.18
C TYR A 40 1.45 -2.29 -11.49
N MET A 41 2.52 -1.49 -11.46
CA MET A 41 3.31 -1.18 -12.65
C MET A 41 3.97 -2.43 -13.23
N GLN A 42 4.55 -3.30 -12.40
CA GLN A 42 5.15 -4.55 -12.86
C GLN A 42 4.11 -5.45 -13.54
N LEU A 43 2.89 -5.53 -13.02
CA LEU A 43 1.81 -6.32 -13.64
C LEU A 43 1.33 -5.69 -14.96
N ALA A 44 1.22 -4.34 -15.01
CA ALA A 44 0.88 -3.62 -16.23
C ALA A 44 1.91 -3.85 -17.34
N GLU A 45 3.20 -3.83 -16.99
CA GLU A 45 4.31 -4.14 -17.91
C GLU A 45 4.35 -5.61 -18.35
N SER A 46 3.64 -6.50 -17.64
CA SER A 46 3.64 -7.96 -17.86
C SER A 46 2.40 -8.47 -18.61
N THR A 47 1.59 -7.59 -19.19
CA THR A 47 0.38 -7.98 -19.93
C THR A 47 0.20 -7.15 -21.19
N ASP A 48 -0.41 -7.74 -22.22
CA ASP A 48 -0.80 -7.04 -23.45
C ASP A 48 -2.28 -6.58 -23.44
N ASN A 49 -3.01 -6.82 -22.34
CA ASN A 49 -4.40 -6.40 -22.22
C ASN A 49 -4.48 -4.89 -21.95
N ALA A 50 -4.80 -4.11 -22.99
CA ALA A 50 -4.88 -2.65 -22.92
C ALA A 50 -5.74 -2.12 -21.76
N LEU A 51 -6.91 -2.72 -21.52
CA LEU A 51 -7.78 -2.29 -20.41
C LEU A 51 -7.14 -2.54 -19.04
N ALA A 52 -6.44 -3.66 -18.88
CA ALA A 52 -5.74 -3.96 -17.64
C ALA A 52 -4.57 -3.00 -17.39
N ILE A 53 -3.82 -2.66 -18.45
CA ILE A 53 -2.71 -1.69 -18.38
C ILE A 53 -3.23 -0.33 -17.90
N ASP A 54 -4.32 0.16 -18.50
CA ASP A 54 -4.90 1.46 -18.16
C ASP A 54 -5.34 1.50 -16.70
N VAL A 55 -6.08 0.47 -16.25
CA VAL A 55 -6.56 0.38 -14.86
C VAL A 55 -5.41 0.27 -13.86
N LEU A 56 -4.42 -0.58 -14.12
CA LEU A 56 -3.28 -0.77 -13.21
C LEU A 56 -2.40 0.48 -13.11
N THR A 57 -2.23 1.20 -14.22
CA THR A 57 -1.46 2.44 -14.26
C THR A 57 -2.18 3.55 -13.50
N ASP A 58 -3.50 3.70 -13.70
CA ASP A 58 -4.33 4.67 -12.98
C ASP A 58 -4.30 4.42 -11.46
N ILE A 59 -4.45 3.17 -11.03
CA ILE A 59 -4.32 2.80 -9.60
C ILE A 59 -2.92 3.16 -9.09
N ALA A 60 -1.85 2.83 -9.82
CA ALA A 60 -0.49 3.17 -9.41
C ALA A 60 -0.27 4.70 -9.30
N ASP A 61 -0.92 5.51 -10.14
CA ASP A 61 -0.90 6.96 -10.05
C ASP A 61 -1.65 7.48 -8.82
N GLU A 62 -2.77 6.86 -8.43
CA GLU A 62 -3.46 7.18 -7.17
C GLU A 62 -2.58 6.89 -5.95
N GLU A 63 -1.88 5.75 -5.92
CA GLU A 63 -1.00 5.41 -4.80
C GLU A 63 0.20 6.37 -4.65
N ARG A 64 0.65 7.01 -5.73
CA ARG A 64 1.67 8.08 -5.65
C ARG A 64 1.17 9.26 -4.82
N VAL A 65 -0.12 9.60 -4.91
CA VAL A 65 -0.73 10.66 -4.10
C VAL A 65 -0.82 10.24 -2.62
N HIS A 66 -1.08 8.97 -2.34
CA HIS A 66 -1.10 8.45 -0.96
C HIS A 66 0.28 8.47 -0.30
N ALA A 67 1.34 8.21 -1.07
CA ALA A 67 2.72 8.24 -0.60
C ALA A 67 3.21 9.66 -0.21
N GLY A 68 2.56 10.72 -0.70
CA GLY A 68 2.84 12.12 -0.43
C GLY A 68 3.51 12.85 -1.58
#